data_AF-A0A1Q1FGE6-F1
#
_entry.id   AF-A0A1Q1FGE6-F1
#
_cell.length_a   1.000
_cell.length_b   1.000
_cell.length_c   1.000
_cell.angle_alpha   90.00
_cell.angle_beta   90.00
_cell.angle_gamma   90.00
#
_symmetry.space_group_name_H-M   'P 1'
#
loop_
_entity.id
_entity.type
_entity.pdbx_description
1 polymer ?
#
loop_
_entity_poly.entity_id
_entity_poly.type
_entity_poly.pdbx_seq_one_letter_code
_entity_poly.pdbx_strand_id
1 'polypeptide(L)'
;MKEPSISPKPSKTHILWTSDEKNGIKRFDGDHLRKWCRHYGFDFETYSRVDHERAEESRTQYQCVFSTGSGSGDTFEVDGEEWTIQTGESPRTFVEIDEEGIMRIQGWSTERLIDVAELWHEDAELYIVATGDGDNLHLDTDDLTR
;
A
#
# COMPACT_ATOMS: atom_id res chain seq x y z
N MET A 1 18.43 -31.75 3.64
CA MET A 1 17.67 -30.49 3.54
C MET A 1 16.25 -30.80 3.94
N LYS A 2 15.68 -30.11 4.94
CA LYS A 2 14.23 -30.13 5.13
C LYS A 2 13.63 -29.28 4.01
N GLU A 3 12.66 -29.80 3.29
CA GLU A 3 11.92 -29.01 2.30
C GLU A 3 11.27 -27.82 3.01
N PRO A 4 11.36 -26.59 2.45
CA PRO A 4 10.62 -25.46 2.99
C PRO A 4 9.13 -25.80 2.95
N SER A 5 8.46 -25.73 4.09
CA SER A 5 7.01 -25.92 4.18
C SER A 5 6.34 -24.65 3.65
N ILE A 6 6.20 -24.55 2.33
CA ILE A 6 5.48 -23.45 1.69
C ILE A 6 3.99 -23.69 1.90
N SER A 7 3.39 -22.93 2.79
CA SER A 7 1.94 -22.92 3.02
C SER A 7 1.21 -22.36 1.79
N PRO A 8 0.10 -23.00 1.36
CA PRO A 8 -0.73 -22.51 0.28
C PRO A 8 -1.43 -21.19 0.66
N LYS A 9 -1.96 -20.48 -0.35
CA LYS A 9 -2.76 -19.27 -0.16
C LYS A 9 -3.92 -19.55 0.82
N PRO A 10 -4.07 -18.81 1.94
CA PRO A 10 -5.04 -19.15 2.98
C PRO A 10 -6.50 -19.05 2.52
N SER A 11 -6.83 -18.04 1.71
CA SER A 11 -8.15 -17.87 1.11
C SER A 11 -8.06 -17.22 -0.29
N LYS A 12 -9.17 -17.24 -1.03
CA LYS A 12 -9.25 -16.56 -2.34
C LYS A 12 -9.13 -15.04 -2.26
N THR A 13 -9.43 -14.45 -1.09
CA THR A 13 -9.41 -13.00 -0.88
C THR A 13 -8.05 -12.50 -0.39
N HIS A 14 -7.14 -13.39 0.01
CA HIS A 14 -5.79 -12.99 0.42
C HIS A 14 -5.03 -12.28 -0.70
N ILE A 15 -4.34 -11.21 -0.33
CA ILE A 15 -3.45 -10.42 -1.18
C ILE A 15 -2.00 -10.68 -0.77
N LEU A 16 -1.74 -10.75 0.54
CA LEU A 16 -0.43 -11.10 1.09
C LEU A 16 -0.60 -12.16 2.17
N TRP A 17 0.33 -13.11 2.24
CA TRP A 17 0.41 -14.06 3.35
C TRP A 17 1.83 -14.55 3.57
N THR A 18 2.14 -14.91 4.81
CA THR A 18 3.40 -15.56 5.17
C THR A 18 3.30 -17.05 4.82
N SER A 19 3.99 -17.44 3.75
CA SER A 19 4.02 -18.83 3.29
C SER A 19 4.97 -19.72 4.09
N ASP A 20 5.98 -19.16 4.75
CA ASP A 20 6.85 -19.88 5.68
C ASP A 20 7.19 -18.98 6.87
N GLU A 21 6.49 -19.17 7.98
CA GLU A 21 6.67 -18.37 9.21
C GLU A 21 8.09 -18.50 9.78
N LYS A 22 8.75 -19.65 9.61
CA LYS A 22 10.09 -19.87 10.19
C LYS A 22 11.15 -19.05 9.48
N ASN A 23 10.97 -18.83 8.18
CA ASN A 23 11.90 -18.11 7.33
C ASN A 23 11.37 -16.72 6.95
N GLY A 24 10.18 -16.34 7.41
CA GLY A 24 9.52 -15.07 7.07
C GLY A 24 9.19 -14.92 5.58
N ILE A 25 9.05 -16.03 4.83
CA ILE A 25 8.85 -15.96 3.38
C ILE A 25 7.40 -15.58 3.08
N LYS A 26 7.22 -14.38 2.53
CA LYS A 26 5.90 -13.87 2.14
C LYS A 26 5.60 -14.16 0.67
N ARG A 27 4.30 -14.14 0.37
CA ARG A 27 3.75 -14.20 -0.98
C ARG A 27 2.82 -13.03 -1.15
N PHE A 28 2.97 -12.32 -2.25
CA PHE A 28 2.17 -11.16 -2.59
C PHE A 28 1.49 -11.35 -3.96
N ASP A 29 0.21 -11.01 -4.04
CA ASP A 29 -0.65 -11.14 -5.22
C ASP A 29 -1.14 -9.75 -5.64
N GLY A 30 -0.22 -8.95 -6.23
CA GLY A 30 -0.50 -7.59 -6.67
C GLY A 30 -1.56 -7.50 -7.78
N ASP A 31 -1.66 -8.53 -8.62
CA ASP A 31 -2.73 -8.62 -9.62
C ASP A 31 -4.11 -8.75 -8.99
N HIS A 32 -4.22 -9.48 -7.88
CA HIS A 32 -5.47 -9.57 -7.12
C HIS A 32 -5.81 -8.26 -6.42
N LEU A 33 -4.83 -7.57 -5.83
CA LEU A 33 -5.03 -6.22 -5.27
C LEU A 33 -5.55 -5.24 -6.33
N ARG A 34 -4.91 -5.20 -7.50
CA ARG A 34 -5.34 -4.35 -8.63
C ARG A 34 -6.78 -4.66 -9.07
N LYS A 35 -7.16 -5.94 -9.14
CA LYS A 35 -8.52 -6.37 -9.48
C LYS A 35 -9.53 -5.92 -8.43
N TRP A 36 -9.16 -6.00 -7.15
CA TRP A 36 -9.98 -5.53 -6.04
C TRP A 36 -10.20 -4.01 -6.12
N CYS A 37 -9.14 -3.20 -6.30
CA CYS A 37 -9.25 -1.75 -6.50
C CYS A 37 -10.21 -1.41 -7.64
N ARG A 38 -10.01 -2.06 -8.80
CA ARG A 38 -10.89 -1.87 -9.97
C ARG A 38 -12.34 -2.26 -9.70
N HIS A 39 -12.59 -3.28 -8.89
CA HIS A 39 -13.94 -3.74 -8.59
C HIS A 39 -14.72 -2.72 -7.77
N TYR A 40 -14.07 -2.07 -6.80
CA TYR A 40 -14.68 -1.06 -5.92
C TYR A 40 -14.51 0.38 -6.42
N GLY A 41 -13.78 0.59 -7.52
CA GLY A 41 -13.62 1.90 -8.15
C GLY A 41 -12.52 2.77 -7.53
N PHE A 42 -11.56 2.16 -6.84
CA PHE A 42 -10.38 2.85 -6.32
C PHE A 42 -9.31 3.00 -7.39
N ASP A 43 -8.59 4.12 -7.34
CA ASP A 43 -7.44 4.35 -8.20
C ASP A 43 -6.29 3.44 -7.77
N PHE A 44 -5.55 2.93 -8.76
CA PHE A 44 -4.45 2.01 -8.53
C PHE A 44 -3.26 2.37 -9.39
N GLU A 45 -2.13 2.57 -8.71
CA GLU A 45 -0.86 2.91 -9.35
C GLU A 45 0.20 1.87 -9.02
N THR A 46 1.15 1.72 -9.95
CA THR A 46 2.32 0.87 -9.75
C THR A 46 3.53 1.60 -10.28
N TYR A 47 4.54 1.76 -9.42
CA TYR A 47 5.77 2.46 -9.75
C TYR A 47 6.92 1.90 -8.92
N SER A 48 8.15 2.17 -9.33
CA SER A 48 9.34 1.78 -8.56
C SER A 48 9.94 3.01 -7.89
N ARG A 49 10.25 2.91 -6.61
CA ARG A 49 10.93 3.98 -5.86
C ARG A 49 11.98 3.40 -4.91
N VAL A 50 13.04 4.18 -4.67
CA VAL A 50 13.92 3.97 -3.53
C VAL A 50 13.29 4.71 -2.36
N ASP A 51 13.00 3.99 -1.29
CA ASP A 51 12.40 4.53 -0.08
C ASP A 51 13.24 4.08 1.10
N HIS A 52 14.20 4.90 1.52
CA HIS A 52 15.16 4.55 2.58
C HIS A 52 14.50 4.31 3.95
N GLU A 53 13.22 4.65 4.15
CA GLU A 53 12.49 4.27 5.36
C GLU A 53 12.01 2.82 5.32
N ARG A 54 11.88 2.23 4.12
CA ARG A 54 11.35 0.88 3.87
C ARG A 54 12.39 -0.09 3.32
N ALA A 55 13.32 0.38 2.49
CA ALA A 55 14.38 -0.41 1.86
C ALA A 55 15.50 0.48 1.29
N GLU A 56 16.74 -0.02 1.34
CA GLU A 56 17.89 0.62 0.68
C GLU A 56 17.88 0.46 -0.86
N GLU A 57 17.09 -0.50 -1.36
CA GLU A 57 16.98 -0.82 -2.78
C GLU A 57 15.64 -0.34 -3.35
N SER A 58 15.63 -0.06 -4.67
CA SER A 58 14.39 0.30 -5.36
C SER A 58 13.45 -0.89 -5.40
N ARG A 59 12.20 -0.70 -4.96
CA ARG A 59 11.16 -1.72 -4.95
C ARG A 59 9.93 -1.24 -5.69
N THR A 60 9.21 -2.19 -6.30
CA THR A 60 7.90 -1.92 -6.88
C THR A 60 6.88 -1.70 -5.78
N GLN A 61 6.20 -0.57 -5.87
CA GLN A 61 5.14 -0.12 -4.99
C GLN A 61 3.80 -0.30 -5.67
N TYR A 62 2.84 -0.83 -4.93
CA TYR A 62 1.46 -0.99 -5.35
C TYR A 62 0.60 -0.08 -4.48
N GLN A 63 0.13 1.03 -5.06
CA GLN A 63 -0.62 2.06 -4.34
C GLN A 63 -2.10 1.98 -4.71
N CYS A 64 -2.95 1.83 -3.70
CA CYS A 64 -4.40 1.99 -3.79
C CYS A 64 -4.78 3.34 -3.20
N VAL A 65 -5.34 4.23 -4.01
CA VAL A 65 -5.73 5.59 -3.63
C VAL A 65 -7.24 5.62 -3.39
N PHE A 66 -7.65 6.09 -2.21
CA PHE A 66 -9.06 6.15 -1.82
C PHE A 66 -9.62 7.56 -1.95
N SER A 67 -8.79 8.59 -1.72
CA SER A 67 -9.16 9.98 -2.00
C SER A 67 -7.97 10.80 -2.44
N THR A 68 -8.23 11.77 -3.32
CA THR A 68 -7.26 12.76 -3.77
C THR A 68 -7.54 14.12 -3.10
N GLY A 69 -6.49 14.91 -2.94
CA GLY A 69 -6.58 16.30 -2.53
C GLY A 69 -6.30 17.20 -3.71
N SER A 70 -6.93 18.37 -3.74
CA SER A 70 -6.51 19.45 -4.63
C SER A 70 -5.09 19.87 -4.25
N GLY A 71 -4.12 19.62 -5.14
CA GLY A 71 -2.77 20.13 -4.99
C GLY A 71 -2.81 21.65 -4.83
N SER A 72 -2.19 22.17 -3.78
CA SER A 72 -1.85 23.59 -3.74
C SER A 72 -0.80 23.78 -4.83
N GLY A 73 -1.17 24.44 -5.92
CA GLY A 73 -0.20 24.84 -6.94
C GLY A 73 0.89 25.65 -6.27
N ASP A 74 2.13 25.17 -6.38
CA ASP A 74 3.27 25.94 -5.93
C ASP A 74 3.64 26.93 -7.05
N THR A 75 3.68 28.21 -6.70
CA THR A 75 4.24 29.25 -7.57
C THR A 75 5.71 29.41 -7.23
N PHE A 76 6.57 29.27 -8.23
CA PHE A 76 8.00 29.48 -8.08
C PHE A 76 8.44 30.59 -9.04
N GLU A 77 9.32 31.47 -8.57
CA GLU A 77 9.96 32.47 -9.40
C GLU A 77 11.34 31.95 -9.84
N VAL A 78 11.56 31.82 -11.15
CA VAL A 78 12.86 31.46 -11.74
C VAL A 78 13.20 32.51 -12.78
N ASP A 79 14.36 33.16 -12.64
CA ASP A 79 14.83 34.24 -13.53
C ASP A 79 13.84 35.42 -13.72
N GLY A 80 13.04 35.73 -12.70
CA GLY A 80 12.06 36.83 -12.75
C GLY A 80 10.78 36.50 -13.52
N GLU A 81 10.59 35.24 -13.89
CA GLU A 81 9.35 34.71 -14.44
C GLU A 81 8.64 33.88 -13.37
N GLU A 82 7.37 34.21 -13.09
CA GLU A 82 6.50 33.40 -12.24
C GLU A 82 6.02 32.17 -13.02
N TRP A 83 6.42 30.99 -12.55
CA TRP A 83 5.94 29.71 -13.06
C TRP A 83 4.93 29.15 -12.05
N THR A 84 3.67 29.03 -12.46
CA THR A 84 2.67 28.26 -11.71
C THR A 84 2.72 26.81 -12.18
N ILE A 85 3.24 25.91 -11.35
CA ILE A 85 3.03 24.48 -11.58
C ILE A 85 1.69 24.13 -10.97
N GLN A 86 0.70 23.83 -11.83
CA GLN A 86 -0.49 23.12 -11.38
C GLN A 86 -0.08 21.69 -11.04
N THR A 87 0.32 21.48 -9.79
CA THR A 87 0.38 20.14 -9.20
C THR A 87 -1.02 19.56 -9.31
N GLY A 88 -1.14 18.46 -10.05
CA GLY A 88 -2.41 17.75 -10.22
C GLY A 88 -2.98 17.29 -8.88
N GLU A 89 -4.12 16.59 -8.94
CA GLU A 89 -4.66 15.93 -7.76
C GLU A 89 -3.62 14.98 -7.14
N SER A 90 -3.30 15.18 -5.87
CA SER A 90 -2.33 14.35 -5.14
C SER A 90 -3.08 13.34 -4.28
N PRO A 91 -2.66 12.06 -4.23
CA PRO A 91 -3.24 11.09 -3.30
C PRO A 91 -3.23 11.61 -1.87
N ARG A 92 -4.41 11.71 -1.25
CA ARG A 92 -4.59 12.22 0.10
C ARG A 92 -4.72 11.10 1.11
N THR A 93 -5.50 10.08 0.76
CA THR A 93 -5.56 8.83 1.51
C THR A 93 -5.24 7.66 0.59
N PHE A 94 -4.36 6.79 1.05
CA PHE A 94 -3.93 5.64 0.27
C PHE A 94 -3.33 4.57 1.17
N VAL A 95 -3.31 3.35 0.63
CA VAL A 95 -2.45 2.27 1.10
C VAL A 95 -1.43 2.00 0.01
N GLU A 96 -0.18 1.85 0.40
CA GLU A 96 0.92 1.47 -0.48
C GLU A 96 1.62 0.25 0.12
N ILE A 97 1.92 -0.77 -0.69
CA ILE A 97 2.61 -1.98 -0.23
C ILE A 97 3.61 -2.45 -1.29
N ASP A 98 4.72 -3.04 -0.85
CA ASP A 98 5.66 -3.77 -1.70
C ASP A 98 5.54 -5.29 -1.55
N GLU A 99 6.26 -6.02 -2.40
CA GLU A 99 6.24 -7.49 -2.40
C GLU A 99 6.81 -8.14 -1.12
N GLU A 100 7.60 -7.40 -0.34
CA GLU A 100 8.14 -7.82 0.96
C GLU A 100 7.13 -7.56 2.09
N GLY A 101 5.96 -7.01 1.77
CA GLY A 101 4.87 -6.76 2.70
C GLY A 101 5.12 -5.60 3.63
N ILE A 102 6.00 -4.66 3.28
CA ILE A 102 6.10 -3.40 4.02
C ILE A 102 4.99 -2.49 3.49
N MET A 103 4.02 -2.16 4.33
CA MET A 103 2.85 -1.36 3.98
C MET A 103 2.94 0.03 4.61
N ARG A 104 2.67 1.06 3.81
CA ARG A 104 2.36 2.41 4.26
C ARG A 104 0.87 2.65 4.20
N ILE A 105 0.31 3.17 5.29
CA ILE A 105 -1.06 3.66 5.35
C ILE A 105 -0.99 5.18 5.53
N GLN A 106 -1.53 5.91 4.57
CA GLN A 106 -1.69 7.36 4.63
C GLN A 106 -3.16 7.69 4.83
N GLY A 107 -3.47 8.33 5.96
CA GLY A 107 -4.74 8.98 6.24
C GLY A 107 -4.60 10.50 6.32
N TRP A 108 -5.69 11.17 6.66
CA TRP A 108 -5.78 12.64 6.74
C TRP A 108 -4.79 13.31 7.71
N SER A 109 -4.54 12.69 8.86
CA SER A 109 -3.68 13.22 9.92
C SER A 109 -2.70 12.17 10.46
N THR A 110 -2.64 11.01 9.81
CA THR A 110 -1.90 9.85 10.29
C THR A 110 -1.15 9.22 9.14
N GLU A 111 0.10 8.85 9.40
CA GLU A 111 0.90 7.99 8.55
C GLU A 111 1.40 6.83 9.40
N ARG A 112 1.34 5.60 8.87
CA ARG A 112 1.87 4.40 9.53
C ARG A 112 2.63 3.54 8.55
N LEU A 113 3.75 3.01 9.00
CA LEU A 113 4.50 1.95 8.34
C LEU A 113 4.33 0.65 9.12
N ILE A 114 4.03 -0.44 8.43
CA ILE A 114 3.68 -1.73 9.01
C ILE A 114 4.37 -2.83 8.22
N ASP A 115 5.06 -3.72 8.93
CA ASP A 115 5.49 -5.00 8.38
C ASP A 115 4.29 -5.96 8.44
N VAL A 116 3.72 -6.31 7.29
CA VAL A 116 2.49 -7.09 7.17
C VAL A 116 2.79 -8.58 7.02
N ALA A 117 2.22 -9.40 7.90
CA ALA A 117 2.28 -10.85 7.84
C ALA A 117 1.15 -11.44 6.98
N GLU A 118 -0.06 -10.88 7.07
CA GLU A 118 -1.21 -11.25 6.26
C GLU A 118 -2.04 -10.02 5.87
N LEU A 119 -2.52 -10.01 4.63
CA LEU A 119 -3.42 -9.00 4.07
C LEU A 119 -4.51 -9.70 3.28
N TRP A 120 -5.77 -9.43 3.59
CA TRP A 120 -6.90 -9.86 2.79
C TRP A 120 -7.99 -8.79 2.76
N HIS A 121 -8.96 -9.00 1.89
CA HIS A 121 -10.16 -8.18 1.86
C HIS A 121 -11.40 -8.99 2.20
N GLU A 122 -12.38 -8.30 2.77
CA GLU A 122 -13.78 -8.69 2.74
C GLU A 122 -14.55 -7.47 2.25
N ASP A 123 -15.35 -7.65 1.20
CA ASP A 123 -15.97 -6.54 0.48
C ASP A 123 -14.96 -5.41 0.12
N ALA A 124 -15.31 -4.15 0.41
CA ALA A 124 -14.46 -2.98 0.16
C ALA A 124 -13.47 -2.72 1.32
N GLU A 125 -13.33 -3.64 2.27
CA GLU A 125 -12.51 -3.45 3.47
C GLU A 125 -11.19 -4.22 3.36
N LEU A 126 -10.16 -3.74 4.07
CA LEU A 126 -8.87 -4.42 4.20
C LEU A 126 -8.62 -4.85 5.64
N TYR A 127 -8.15 -6.08 5.80
CA TYR A 127 -7.75 -6.66 7.05
C TYR A 127 -6.25 -6.95 7.02
N ILE A 128 -5.55 -6.45 8.04
CA ILE A 128 -4.10 -6.44 8.11
C ILE A 128 -3.68 -7.10 9.41
N VAL A 129 -2.81 -8.10 9.31
CA VAL A 129 -2.10 -8.68 10.46
C VAL A 129 -0.65 -8.25 10.35
N ALA A 130 -0.16 -7.57 11.38
CA ALA A 130 1.24 -7.17 11.46
C ALA A 130 2.13 -8.36 11.84
N THR A 131 3.39 -8.33 11.43
CA THR A 131 4.41 -9.27 11.87
C THR A 131 4.75 -9.02 13.35
N GLY A 132 4.88 -10.10 14.14
CA GLY A 132 5.28 -10.03 15.56
C GLY A 132 4.15 -9.57 16.48
N ASP A 133 4.47 -8.72 17.47
CA ASP A 133 3.50 -8.18 18.44
C ASP A 133 2.77 -6.90 17.93
N GLY A 134 2.78 -6.66 16.62
CA GLY A 134 2.10 -5.51 16.03
C GLY A 134 0.58 -5.63 16.11
N ASP A 135 -0.11 -4.50 16.10
CA ASP A 135 -1.58 -4.48 16.12
C ASP A 135 -2.17 -4.95 14.79
N ASN A 136 -3.20 -5.80 14.87
CA ASN A 136 -4.06 -6.07 13.73
C ASN A 136 -4.88 -4.82 13.41
N LEU A 137 -4.93 -4.46 12.12
CA LEU A 137 -5.70 -3.32 11.67
C LEU A 137 -6.82 -3.77 10.73
N HIS A 138 -7.91 -3.03 10.81
CA HIS A 138 -9.04 -3.09 9.90
C HIS A 138 -9.21 -1.71 9.30
N LEU A 139 -9.24 -1.65 7.98
CA LEU A 139 -9.46 -0.42 7.23
C LEU A 139 -10.79 -0.54 6.48
N ASP A 140 -11.77 0.22 6.95
CA ASP A 140 -12.97 0.51 6.19
C ASP A 140 -12.64 1.62 5.17
N THR A 141 -12.85 1.36 3.89
CA THR A 141 -12.54 2.33 2.83
C THR A 141 -13.56 3.48 2.78
N ASP A 142 -14.76 3.30 3.32
CA ASP A 142 -15.73 4.39 3.47
C ASP A 142 -15.22 5.46 4.45
N ASP A 143 -14.38 5.09 5.41
CA ASP A 143 -13.73 6.05 6.33
C ASP A 143 -12.55 6.79 5.68
N LEU A 144 -11.98 6.24 4.60
CA LEU A 144 -10.84 6.82 3.89
C LEU A 144 -11.27 7.72 2.71
N THR A 145 -12.46 7.50 2.18
CA THR A 145 -13.03 8.28 1.07
C THR A 145 -13.75 9.58 1.51
N ARG A 146 -13.98 9.76 2.82
CA ARG A 146 -14.66 10.93 3.40
C ARG A 146 -13.75 12.14 3.65
#